data_AF-A0A096GPF5-F1
#
_entry.id   AF-A0A096GPF5-F1
#
_cell.length_a   1.000
_cell.length_b   1.000
_cell.length_c   1.000
_cell.angle_alpha   90.00
_cell.angle_beta   90.00
_cell.angle_gamma   90.00
#
_symmetry.space_group_name_H-M   'P 1'
#
loop_
_entity.id
_entity.type
_entity.pdbx_description
1 polymer ?
#
loop_
_entity_poly.entity_id
_entity_poly.type
_entity_poly.pdbx_seq_one_letter_code
_entity_poly.pdbx_strand_id
1 'polypeptide(L)' 'MNKAEAIQQLGGSIPAAAKAIGVSYQAVNQWPEVLPARIVDRVQAALWRMQQAEQAAPVSPTTTTQEA' A
#
# COMPACT_ATOMS: atom_id res chain seq x y z
N MET A 1 -0.45 -9.95 -13.07
CA MET A 1 -0.97 -10.02 -11.69
C MET A 1 -2.49 -10.06 -11.74
N ASN A 2 -3.15 -10.86 -10.90
CA ASN A 2 -4.61 -10.93 -10.85
C ASN A 2 -5.19 -9.95 -9.82
N LYS A 3 -6.43 -9.50 -10.03
CA LYS A 3 -7.14 -8.57 -9.13
C LYS A 3 -7.26 -9.12 -7.71
N ALA A 4 -7.63 -10.39 -7.56
CA ALA A 4 -7.77 -11.03 -6.26
C ALA A 4 -6.44 -11.01 -5.48
N GLU A 5 -5.33 -11.37 -6.14
CA GLU A 5 -3.98 -11.36 -5.58
C GLU A 5 -3.57 -9.95 -5.12
N ALA A 6 -3.80 -8.93 -5.96
CA ALA A 6 -3.48 -7.55 -5.61
C ALA A 6 -4.27 -7.06 -4.38
N ILE A 7 -5.57 -7.40 -4.32
CA ILE A 7 -6.43 -7.05 -3.17
C ILE A 7 -5.97 -7.78 -1.91
N GLN A 8 -5.60 -9.06 -2.01
CA GLN A 8 -5.06 -9.83 -0.89
C GLN A 8 -3.81 -9.19 -0.31
N GLN A 9 -2.84 -8.83 -1.16
CA GLN A 9 -1.59 -8.21 -0.73
C GLN A 9 -1.77 -6.82 -0.11
N LEU A 10 -2.77 -6.05 -0.56
CA LEU A 10 -3.05 -4.70 -0.06
C LEU A 10 -3.99 -4.66 1.17
N GLY A 11 -4.16 -5.79 1.87
CA GLY A 11 -4.96 -5.88 3.09
C GLY A 11 -6.26 -6.66 2.97
N GLY A 12 -6.37 -7.55 1.98
CA GLY A 12 -7.46 -8.54 1.88
C GLY A 12 -8.81 -8.02 1.35
N SER A 13 -8.98 -6.70 1.22
CA SER A 13 -10.27 -6.09 0.90
C SER A 13 -10.15 -4.91 -0.07
N ILE A 14 -11.15 -4.72 -0.95
CA ILE A 14 -11.22 -3.59 -1.90
C ILE A 14 -11.04 -2.21 -1.22
N PRO A 15 -11.74 -1.88 -0.11
CA PRO A 15 -11.53 -0.59 0.56
C PRO A 15 -10.12 -0.43 1.15
N ALA A 16 -9.49 -1.52 1.62
CA ALA A 16 -8.11 -1.49 2.10
C ALA A 16 -7.14 -1.22 0.95
N ALA A 17 -7.31 -1.92 -0.18
CA ALA A 17 -6.54 -1.70 -1.40
C ALA A 17 -6.68 -0.27 -1.95
N ALA A 18 -7.91 0.26 -1.95
CA ALA A 18 -8.19 1.62 -2.37
C ALA A 18 -7.45 2.64 -1.50
N LYS A 19 -7.49 2.46 -0.18
CA LYS A 19 -6.78 3.30 0.80
C LYS A 19 -5.26 3.21 0.66
N ALA A 20 -4.71 2.00 0.48
CA ALA A 20 -3.27 1.78 0.33
C ALA A 20 -2.70 2.45 -0.92
N ILE A 21 -3.41 2.36 -2.04
CA ILE A 21 -2.99 2.99 -3.30
C ILE A 21 -3.25 4.50 -3.27
N GLY A 22 -4.31 4.95 -2.59
CA GLY A 22 -4.78 6.33 -2.62
C GLY A 22 -5.73 6.58 -3.79
N VAL A 23 -6.61 5.62 -4.08
CA VAL A 23 -7.66 5.74 -5.11
C VAL A 23 -9.04 5.52 -4.52
N SER A 24 -10.07 5.92 -5.26
CA SER A 24 -11.45 5.64 -4.89
C SER A 24 -11.76 4.15 -5.00
N TYR A 25 -12.70 3.68 -4.18
CA TYR A 25 -13.24 2.31 -4.24
C TYR A 25 -13.65 1.91 -5.67
N GLN A 26 -14.34 2.80 -6.39
CA GLN A 26 -14.78 2.55 -7.76
C GLN A 26 -13.62 2.24 -8.71
N ALA A 27 -12.46 2.88 -8.51
CA ALA A 27 -11.28 2.62 -9.35
C ALA A 27 -10.78 1.18 -9.17
N VAL A 28 -10.76 0.66 -7.93
CA VAL A 28 -10.37 -0.73 -7.64
C VAL A 28 -11.45 -1.71 -8.10
N ASN A 29 -12.73 -1.33 -7.97
CA ASN A 29 -13.83 -2.16 -8.44
C ASN A 29 -13.77 -2.36 -9.96
N GLN A 30 -13.41 -1.31 -10.72
CA GLN A 30 -13.27 -1.35 -12.18
C GLN A 30 -11.98 -2.03 -12.68
N TRP A 31 -11.15 -2.58 -11.80
CA TRP A 31 -9.99 -3.33 -12.27
C TRP A 31 -10.42 -4.58 -13.04
N PRO A 32 -9.81 -4.84 -14.21
CA PRO A 32 -9.96 -6.11 -14.90
C PRO A 32 -9.38 -7.25 -14.06
N GLU A 33 -9.80 -8.48 -14.32
CA GLU A 33 -9.27 -9.67 -13.64
C GLU A 33 -7.75 -9.77 -13.78
N VAL A 34 -7.25 -9.59 -15.01
CA VAL A 34 -5.82 -9.49 -15.31
C VAL A 34 -5.43 -8.03 -15.32
N LEU A 35 -4.59 -7.63 -14.35
CA LEU A 35 -4.14 -6.24 -14.26
C LEU A 35 -3.18 -5.88 -15.39
N PRO A 36 -3.40 -4.77 -16.11
CA PRO A 36 -2.41 -4.22 -17.01
C PRO A 36 -1.22 -3.65 -16.23
N ALA A 37 -0.06 -3.59 -16.86
CA ALA A 37 1.20 -3.15 -16.26
C ALA A 37 1.08 -1.83 -15.46
N ARG A 38 0.29 -0.87 -15.94
CA ARG A 38 0.04 0.40 -15.25
C ARG A 38 -0.58 0.26 -13.85
N ILE A 39 -1.46 -0.72 -13.64
CA ILE A 39 -2.10 -0.93 -12.35
C ILE A 39 -1.17 -1.74 -11.45
N VAL A 40 -0.44 -2.70 -12.03
CA VAL A 40 0.59 -3.47 -11.30
C VAL A 40 1.62 -2.53 -10.70
N ASP A 41 2.14 -1.58 -11.47
CA ASP A 41 3.09 -0.55 -10.98
C ASP A 41 2.53 0.22 -9.77
N ARG A 42 1.28 0.68 -9.84
CA ARG A 42 0.63 1.40 -8.72
C ARG A 42 0.42 0.52 -7.50
N VAL A 43 0.08 -0.75 -7.69
CA VAL A 43 -0.04 -1.75 -6.62
C VAL A 43 1.32 -1.95 -5.94
N GLN A 44 2.38 -2.13 -6.72
CA GLN A 44 3.75 -2.29 -6.21
C GLN A 44 4.21 -1.04 -5.46
N ALA A 45 3.96 0.16 -5.99
CA ALA A 45 4.28 1.42 -5.32
C ALA A 45 3.51 1.59 -4.00
N ALA A 46 2.26 1.12 -3.92
CA ALA A 46 1.48 1.13 -2.70
C ALA A 46 2.00 0.11 -1.67
N LEU A 47 2.30 -1.12 -2.10
CA LEU A 47 2.91 -2.15 -1.25
C LEU A 47 4.27 -1.69 -0.70
N TRP A 48 5.08 -1.04 -1.53
CA TRP A 48 6.36 -0.47 -1.12
C TRP A 48 6.17 0.60 -0.05
N ARG A 49 5.21 1.51 -0.21
CA ARG A 49 4.89 2.52 0.82
C ARG A 49 4.36 1.90 2.11
N MET A 50 3.52 0.86 2.03
CA MET A 50 3.05 0.14 3.22
C MET A 50 4.21 -0.54 3.96
N GLN A 51 5.08 -1.25 3.24
CA GLN A 51 6.27 -1.86 3.83
C GLN A 51 7.23 -0.83 4.42
N GLN A 52 7.43 0.32 3.77
CA GLN A 52 8.25 1.39 4.33
C GLN A 52 7.60 2.03 5.56
N ALA A 53 6.28 2.17 5.60
CA ALA A 53 5.58 2.68 6.79
C ALA A 53 5.68 1.70 7.97
N GLU A 54 5.57 0.40 7.69
CA GLU A 54 5.78 -0.66 8.68
C GLU A 54 7.25 -0.70 9.15
N GLN A 55 8.21 -0.57 8.23
CA GLN A 55 9.65 -0.54 8.54
C GLN A 55 10.11 0.78 9.16
N ALA A 56 9.39 1.88 8.95
CA ALA A 56 9.63 3.16 9.62
C ALA A 56 9.04 3.21 11.04
N ALA A 57 8.28 2.18 11.44
CA ALA A 57 7.84 1.99 12.81
C ALA A 57 8.89 1.22 13.65
N PRO A 58 10.14 1.72 13.73
CA PRO A 58 10.78 1.81 15.04
C PRO A 58 11.52 3.14 15.22
N VAL A 59 10.79 4.25 15.37
CA VAL A 59 11.35 5.42 16.08
C VAL A 59 10.35 5.97 17.08
N SER A 60 10.43 5.45 18.31
CA SER A 60 10.32 6.35 19.45
C SER A 60 11.21 7.57 19.15
N PRO A 61 10.70 8.81 19.22
CA PRO A 61 11.59 9.97 19.17
C PRO A 61 12.37 9.95 20.48
N THR A 62 13.50 9.24 20.52
CA THR A 62 14.48 9.44 21.57
C THR A 62 15.09 10.81 21.29
N THR A 63 14.51 11.78 21.98
CA THR A 63 15.03 13.12 22.22
C THR A 63 16.56 13.07 22.27
N THR A 64 17.19 13.55 21.20
CA THR A 64 18.58 14.01 21.24
C THR A 64 18.59 15.27 22.08
N THR A 65 18.73 15.13 23.40
CA THR A 65 19.11 16.20 24.35
C THR A 65 19.48 15.55 25.68
N GLN A 66 20.77 15.30 25.91
CA GLN A 66 21.33 15.50 27.25
C GLN A 66 22.80 15.89 27.07
N GLU A 67 23.01 17.21 27.17
CA GLU A 67 24.29 17.93 27.15
C GLU A 67 25.24 17.49 28.28
N ALA A 68 26.52 17.71 28.00
CA ALA A 68 27.70 17.38 28.81
C ALA A 68 27.96 18.38 29.96
#